data_AF-A0A0S2M2M3-F1
#
_entry.id   AF-A0A0S2M2M3-F1
#
_cell.length_a   1.000
_cell.length_b   1.000
_cell.length_c   1.000
_cell.angle_alpha   90.00
_cell.angle_beta   90.00
_cell.angle_gamma   90.00
#
_symmetry.space_group_name_H-M   'P 1'
#
loop_
_entity.id
_entity.type
_entity.pdbx_description
1 polymer ?
#
loop_
_entity_poly.entity_id
_entity_poly.type
_entity_poly.pdbx_seq_one_letter_code
_entity_poly.pdbx_strand_id
1 'polypeptide(L)'
;MTKSRDLQRLILESSEIESFLNALTRLAVHELSDASEEVLCGITLLRHKRAATVASSSQDAQDLDEVQYSYKDGPCLNAARNQTLEHIPDLQAEERWPEYSQTS
;
A
#
# COMPACT_ATOMS: atom_id res chain seq x y z
N MET A 1 18.74 24.08 -0.62
CA MET A 1 18.23 22.93 0.18
C MET A 1 17.76 21.79 -0.75
N THR A 2 18.55 21.40 -1.77
CA THR A 2 18.10 20.46 -2.83
C THR A 2 18.63 19.04 -2.65
N LYS A 3 19.84 18.90 -2.08
CA LYS A 3 20.57 17.62 -1.97
C LYS A 3 19.84 16.50 -1.20
N SER A 4 18.99 16.83 -0.23
CA SER A 4 18.31 15.82 0.60
C SER A 4 17.19 15.09 -0.15
N ARG A 5 16.45 15.78 -1.04
CA ARG A 5 15.41 15.14 -1.86
C ARG A 5 16.00 14.24 -2.94
N ASP A 6 17.15 14.61 -3.49
CA ASP A 6 17.81 13.81 -4.53
C ASP A 6 18.33 12.49 -3.93
N LEU A 7 18.81 12.52 -2.67
CA LEU A 7 19.19 11.32 -1.93
C LEU A 7 17.98 10.43 -1.59
N GLN A 8 16.88 11.03 -1.12
CA GLN A 8 15.62 10.31 -0.90
C GLN A 8 15.14 9.62 -2.18
N ARG A 9 15.26 10.30 -3.32
CA ARG A 9 14.89 9.73 -4.62
C ARG A 9 15.79 8.57 -5.05
N LEU A 10 17.11 8.70 -4.89
CA LEU A 10 18.07 7.65 -5.25
C LEU A 10 17.92 6.40 -4.37
N ILE A 11 17.72 6.60 -3.07
CA ILE A 11 17.44 5.49 -2.13
C ILE A 11 16.14 4.79 -2.51
N LEU A 12 15.13 5.56 -2.93
CA LEU A 12 13.87 5.00 -3.38
C LEU A 12 13.97 4.27 -4.74
N GLU A 13 14.95 4.59 -5.59
CA GLU A 13 15.18 3.96 -6.90
C GLU A 13 16.14 2.74 -6.82
N SER A 14 16.60 2.38 -5.61
CA SER A 14 17.49 1.23 -5.44
C SER A 14 16.70 -0.08 -5.34
N SER A 15 17.20 -1.12 -5.99
CA SER A 15 16.68 -2.49 -5.80
C SER A 15 16.78 -2.97 -4.35
N GLU A 16 17.68 -2.36 -3.56
CA GLU A 16 17.85 -2.63 -2.14
C GLU A 16 16.63 -2.19 -1.32
N ILE A 17 16.01 -1.05 -1.63
CA ILE A 17 14.84 -0.61 -0.89
C ILE A 17 13.61 -1.46 -1.20
N GLU A 18 13.42 -1.85 -2.45
CA GLU A 18 12.30 -2.72 -2.84
C GLU A 18 12.44 -4.08 -2.17
N SER A 19 13.66 -4.64 -2.14
CA SER A 19 13.95 -5.88 -1.43
C SER A 19 13.65 -5.78 0.07
N PHE A 20 14.08 -4.67 0.70
CA PHE A 20 13.80 -4.40 2.11
C PHE A 20 12.29 -4.29 2.38
N LEU A 21 11.56 -3.52 1.58
CA LEU A 21 10.12 -3.34 1.76
C LEU A 21 9.35 -4.65 1.54
N ASN A 22 9.79 -5.49 0.60
CA ASN A 22 9.24 -6.84 0.41
C ASN A 22 9.55 -7.78 1.59
N ALA A 23 10.71 -7.65 2.22
CA ALA A 23 11.00 -8.40 3.45
C ALA A 23 10.12 -7.91 4.61
N LEU A 24 9.87 -6.61 4.68
CA LEU A 24 9.02 -6.00 5.70
C LEU A 24 7.55 -6.43 5.57
N THR A 25 6.98 -6.47 4.35
CA THR A 25 5.60 -6.94 4.15
C THR A 25 5.44 -8.40 4.59
N ARG A 26 6.40 -9.27 4.23
CA ARG A 26 6.40 -10.68 4.67
C ARG A 26 6.54 -10.82 6.18
N LEU A 27 7.38 -10.01 6.81
CA LEU A 27 7.51 -10.02 8.27
C LEU A 27 6.20 -9.58 8.95
N ALA A 28 5.56 -8.52 8.45
CA ALA A 28 4.29 -8.05 9.01
C ALA A 28 3.20 -9.13 8.94
N VAL A 29 3.07 -9.83 7.79
CA VAL A 29 2.15 -10.95 7.65
C VAL A 29 2.51 -12.09 8.60
N HIS A 30 3.80 -12.43 8.75
CA HIS A 30 4.23 -13.48 9.67
C HIS A 30 3.84 -13.20 11.13
N GLU A 31 3.93 -11.95 11.56
CA GLU A 31 3.63 -11.55 12.94
C GLU A 31 2.14 -11.30 13.21
N LEU A 32 1.37 -10.92 12.18
CA LEU A 32 -0.03 -10.50 12.33
C LEU A 32 -1.04 -11.58 11.92
N SER A 33 -0.65 -12.52 11.07
CA SER A 33 -1.49 -13.67 10.72
C SER A 33 -1.54 -14.69 11.85
N ASP A 34 -2.62 -15.44 11.91
CA ASP A 34 -2.75 -16.59 12.82
C ASP A 34 -3.18 -17.86 12.06
N ALA A 35 -3.48 -18.93 12.80
CA ALA A 35 -3.85 -20.22 12.20
C ALA A 35 -5.24 -20.20 11.54
N SER A 36 -6.07 -19.21 11.84
CA SER A 36 -7.44 -19.06 11.32
C SER A 36 -7.50 -18.15 10.10
N GLU A 37 -6.74 -17.05 10.08
CA GLU A 37 -6.82 -16.05 9.03
C GLU A 37 -5.43 -15.51 8.63
N GLU A 38 -5.19 -15.45 7.32
CA GLU A 38 -4.01 -14.83 6.75
C GLU A 38 -4.28 -13.34 6.48
N VAL A 39 -3.40 -12.49 7.01
CA VAL A 39 -3.40 -11.06 6.75
C VAL A 39 -2.65 -10.77 5.45
N LEU A 40 -3.18 -9.87 4.63
CA LEU A 40 -2.53 -9.35 3.44
C LEU A 40 -1.84 -8.02 3.75
N CYS A 41 -0.62 -7.80 3.21
CA CYS A 41 0.14 -6.59 3.44
C CYS A 41 0.77 -6.05 2.15
N GLY A 42 0.39 -4.83 1.78
CA GLY A 42 0.98 -4.06 0.68
C GLY A 42 1.64 -2.77 1.18
N ILE A 43 2.63 -2.27 0.44
CA ILE A 43 3.22 -0.95 0.64
C ILE A 43 3.10 -0.13 -0.65
N THR A 44 2.32 0.94 -0.58
CA THR A 44 2.16 1.94 -1.65
C THR A 44 3.15 3.09 -1.46
N LEU A 45 3.81 3.51 -2.55
CA LEU A 45 4.52 4.78 -2.60
C LEU A 45 3.90 5.74 -3.62
N LEU A 46 3.66 6.97 -3.19
CA LEU A 46 3.26 8.07 -4.07
C LEU A 46 4.49 8.80 -4.63
N ARG A 47 4.68 8.78 -5.95
CA ARG A 47 5.72 9.56 -6.66
C ARG A 47 5.10 10.50 -7.68
N HIS A 48 5.37 11.80 -7.58
CA HIS A 48 4.88 12.80 -8.55
C HIS A 48 3.38 12.67 -8.89
N LYS A 49 2.54 12.34 -7.88
CA LYS A 49 1.09 12.07 -8.00
C LYS A 49 0.71 10.75 -8.69
N ARG A 50 1.64 9.83 -8.91
CA ARG A 50 1.40 8.43 -9.31
C ARG A 50 1.66 7.51 -8.14
N ALA A 51 0.69 6.66 -7.81
CA ALA A 51 0.86 5.59 -6.86
C ALA A 51 1.44 4.37 -7.56
N ALA A 52 2.34 3.66 -6.88
CA ALA A 52 2.76 2.34 -7.26
C ALA A 52 2.91 1.50 -5.99
N THR A 53 2.41 0.26 -6.01
CA THR A 53 2.79 -0.73 -5.00
C THR A 53 4.24 -1.08 -5.24
N VAL A 54 5.07 -0.88 -4.22
CA VAL A 54 6.52 -1.13 -4.29
C VAL A 54 6.92 -2.40 -3.56
N ALA A 55 6.02 -2.94 -2.75
CA ALA A 55 6.17 -4.22 -2.10
C ALA A 55 4.80 -4.81 -1.75
N SER A 56 4.70 -6.13 -1.82
CA SER A 56 3.51 -6.88 -1.47
C SER A 56 3.89 -8.20 -0.79
N SER A 57 3.05 -8.68 0.13
CA SER A 57 3.23 -9.99 0.77
C SER A 57 2.84 -11.15 -0.14
N SER A 58 1.89 -10.93 -1.06
CA SER A 58 1.35 -11.94 -1.97
C SER A 58 0.83 -11.29 -3.27
N GLN A 59 0.49 -12.11 -4.27
CA GLN A 59 -0.15 -11.61 -5.49
C GLN A 59 -1.52 -11.01 -5.18
N ASP A 60 -2.32 -11.66 -4.34
CA ASP A 60 -3.64 -11.18 -3.93
C ASP A 60 -3.57 -9.78 -3.27
N ALA A 61 -2.57 -9.56 -2.42
CA ALA A 61 -2.32 -8.25 -1.81
C ALA A 61 -1.94 -7.18 -2.85
N GLN A 62 -1.23 -7.57 -3.91
CA GLN A 62 -0.90 -6.66 -5.01
C GLN A 62 -2.12 -6.34 -5.86
N ASP A 63 -2.93 -7.35 -6.20
CA ASP A 63 -4.12 -7.18 -7.03
C ASP A 63 -5.13 -6.26 -6.35
N LEU A 64 -5.29 -6.39 -5.02
CA LEU A 64 -6.15 -5.51 -4.22
C LEU A 64 -5.69 -4.04 -4.27
N ASP A 65 -4.37 -3.80 -4.21
CA ASP A 65 -3.80 -2.46 -4.38
C ASP A 65 -3.98 -1.91 -5.80
N GLU A 66 -3.98 -2.76 -6.83
CA GLU A 66 -4.16 -2.32 -8.22
C GLU A 66 -5.59 -1.80 -8.48
N VAL A 67 -6.59 -2.34 -7.77
CA VAL A 67 -7.99 -1.88 -7.85
C VAL A 67 -8.12 -0.40 -7.46
N GLN A 68 -7.59 0.01 -6.30
CA GLN A 68 -7.62 1.43 -5.87
C GLN A 68 -6.84 2.36 -6.82
N TYR A 69 -5.81 1.88 -7.50
CA TYR A 69 -5.08 2.67 -8.48
C TYR A 69 -5.89 2.92 -9.75
N SER A 70 -6.72 1.95 -10.16
CA SER A 70 -7.61 2.09 -11.32
C SER A 70 -8.62 3.23 -11.12
N TYR A 71 -9.17 3.37 -9.91
CA TYR A 71 -10.10 4.42 -9.54
C TYR A 71 -9.43 5.74 -9.16
N LYS A 72 -8.11 5.73 -8.93
CA LYS A 72 -7.32 6.86 -8.42
C LYS A 72 -7.87 7.41 -7.09
N ASP A 73 -8.67 6.61 -6.41
CA ASP A 73 -9.25 6.89 -5.11
C ASP A 73 -9.41 5.57 -4.35
N GLY A 74 -9.41 5.65 -3.02
CA GLY A 74 -9.38 4.48 -2.15
C GLY A 74 -8.52 4.69 -0.90
N PRO A 75 -8.57 3.74 0.05
CA PRO A 75 -8.01 3.91 1.38
C PRO A 75 -6.51 4.19 1.40
N CYS A 76 -5.67 3.38 0.73
CA CYS A 76 -4.23 3.61 0.77
C CYS A 76 -3.83 4.92 0.08
N LEU A 77 -4.55 5.31 -0.98
CA LEU A 77 -4.33 6.60 -1.65
C LEU A 77 -4.73 7.77 -0.75
N ASN A 78 -5.85 7.68 -0.04
CA ASN A 78 -6.29 8.71 0.88
C ASN A 78 -5.33 8.86 2.07
N ALA A 79 -4.96 7.74 2.69
CA ALA A 79 -3.97 7.69 3.77
C ALA A 79 -2.66 8.35 3.35
N ALA A 80 -2.14 8.01 2.17
CA ALA A 80 -0.88 8.56 1.67
C ALA A 80 -0.97 10.04 1.27
N ARG A 81 -2.13 10.51 0.79
CA ARG A 81 -2.35 11.94 0.43
C ARG A 81 -2.51 12.83 1.66
N ASN A 82 -3.28 12.36 2.64
CA ASN A 82 -3.69 13.15 3.80
C ASN A 82 -2.84 12.87 5.06
N GLN A 83 -1.97 11.87 5.02
CA GLN A 83 -1.16 11.41 6.14
C GLN A 83 -2.02 10.98 7.34
N THR A 84 -3.13 10.29 7.05
CA THR A 84 -4.10 9.79 8.02
C THR A 84 -4.05 8.27 8.13
N LEU A 85 -4.40 7.74 9.29
CA LEU A 85 -4.67 6.32 9.46
C LEU A 85 -6.11 6.05 8.98
N GLU A 86 -6.26 5.22 7.95
CA GLU A 86 -7.55 4.72 7.52
C GLU A 86 -7.79 3.35 8.15
N HIS A 87 -8.89 3.21 8.89
CA HIS A 87 -9.32 1.95 9.47
C HIS A 87 -10.73 1.64 8.97
N ILE A 88 -10.90 0.49 8.31
CA ILE A 88 -12.15 0.03 7.73
C ILE A 88 -12.46 -1.34 8.33
N PRO A 89 -13.30 -1.42 9.38
CA PRO A 89 -13.62 -2.70 10.01
C PRO A 89 -14.54 -3.58 9.16
N ASP A 90 -15.33 -2.97 8.28
CA ASP A 90 -16.22 -3.67 7.34
C ASP A 90 -16.21 -2.93 6.00
N LEU A 91 -15.65 -3.57 4.96
CA LEU A 91 -15.56 -2.99 3.63
C LEU A 91 -16.94 -2.87 2.95
N GLN A 92 -17.89 -3.74 3.30
CA GLN A 92 -19.24 -3.72 2.71
C GLN A 92 -20.09 -2.54 3.22
N ALA A 93 -19.74 -2.00 4.38
CA ALA A 93 -20.35 -0.80 4.96
C ALA A 93 -19.61 0.49 4.60
N GLU A 94 -18.55 0.43 3.79
CA GLU A 94 -17.72 1.60 3.46
C GLU A 94 -18.35 2.44 2.34
N GLU A 95 -18.70 3.69 2.68
CA GLU A 95 -19.36 4.65 1.79
C GLU A 95 -18.42 5.73 1.25
N ARG A 96 -17.21 5.89 1.81
CA ARG A 96 -16.26 6.94 1.39
C ARG A 96 -15.65 6.66 0.01
N TRP A 97 -15.55 5.39 -0.38
CA TRP A 97 -14.97 4.95 -1.65
C TRP A 97 -15.86 3.88 -2.32
N PRO A 98 -17.06 4.25 -2.81
CA PRO A 98 -18.05 3.28 -3.28
C PRO A 98 -17.57 2.44 -4.47
N GLU A 99 -16.72 2.99 -5.34
CA GLU A 99 -16.16 2.25 -6.48
C GLU A 99 -15.14 1.19 -6.03
N TYR A 100 -14.38 1.46 -4.96
CA TYR A 100 -13.42 0.52 -4.38
C TYR A 100 -14.15 -0.58 -3.61
N SER A 101 -15.09 -0.23 -2.72
CA SER A 101 -15.78 -1.19 -1.85
C SER A 101 -16.68 -2.17 -2.59
N GLN A 102 -17.19 -1.82 -3.77
CA GLN A 102 -18.03 -2.71 -4.59
C GLN A 102 -17.23 -3.64 -5.51
N THR A 103 -15.92 -3.41 -5.67
CA THR A 103 -15.07 -4.15 -6.62
C THR A 103 -14.12 -5.13 -5.93
N SER A 104 -13.80 -4.88 -4.67
CA SER A 104 -12.94 -5.72 -3.82
C SER A 104 -13.69 -6.88 -3.17
#